data_AF-K9SSE6-F1
#
_entry.id   AF-K9SSE6-F1
#
_cell.length_a   1.000
_cell.length_b   1.000
_cell.length_c   1.000
_cell.angle_alpha   90.00
_cell.angle_beta   90.00
_cell.angle_gamma   90.00
#
_symmetry.space_group_name_H-M   'P 1'
#
loop_
_entity.id
_entity.type
_entity.pdbx_description
1 polymer ?
#
loop_
_entity_poly.entity_id
_entity_poly.type
_entity_poly.pdbx_seq_one_letter_code
_entity_poly.pdbx_strand_id
1 'polypeptide(L)'
;MAKYDWTKIKAEYVEVVSESERPTLDALAKKYGCNPDYLRAKASKDNWLEDSNKFLTLTSQKRRVKKSDLMAEAQSQFDTECLRLAKAGLSYVAREMEDLQNNPDNRRFISVMKVLEMSQKVGKTAIGDINWAVGQILNWGYIVSAPTEEQTEEYFGFTDVIDPEPREPNYLK
;
A
#
# COMPACT_ATOMS: atom_id res chain seq x y z
N MET A 1 -47.95 5.96 -11.42
CA MET A 1 -46.59 6.24 -10.90
C MET A 1 -46.40 5.43 -9.63
N ALA A 2 -45.28 4.72 -9.48
CA ALA A 2 -45.00 3.99 -8.24
C ALA A 2 -44.90 4.99 -7.07
N LYS A 3 -45.52 4.67 -5.93
CA LYS A 3 -45.58 5.53 -4.74
C LYS A 3 -44.19 5.83 -4.13
N TYR A 4 -43.19 5.01 -4.46
CA TYR A 4 -41.81 5.12 -3.99
C TYR A 4 -40.84 4.89 -5.15
N ASP A 5 -39.72 5.61 -5.13
CA ASP A 5 -38.61 5.42 -6.07
C ASP A 5 -37.70 4.29 -5.59
N TRP A 6 -38.04 3.05 -5.99
CA TRP A 6 -37.29 1.86 -5.60
C TRP A 6 -35.84 1.84 -6.07
N THR A 7 -35.55 2.50 -7.20
CA THR A 7 -34.19 2.57 -7.75
C THR A 7 -33.30 3.39 -6.83
N LYS A 8 -33.77 4.55 -6.39
CA LYS A 8 -33.04 5.42 -5.47
C LYS A 8 -32.84 4.78 -4.10
N ILE A 9 -33.89 4.13 -3.58
CA ILE A 9 -33.82 3.44 -2.28
C ILE A 9 -32.81 2.29 -2.34
N LYS A 10 -32.83 1.50 -3.42
CA LYS A 10 -31.88 0.41 -3.64
C LYS A 10 -30.44 0.93 -3.73
N ALA A 11 -30.21 1.98 -4.53
CA ALA A 11 -28.88 2.58 -4.68
C ALA A 11 -28.30 3.02 -3.33
N GLU A 12 -29.09 3.68 -2.48
CA GLU A 12 -28.62 4.12 -1.16
C GLU A 12 -28.25 2.96 -0.21
N TYR A 13 -28.90 1.81 -0.35
CA TYR A 13 -28.54 0.61 0.42
C TYR A 13 -27.34 -0.14 -0.16
N VAL A 14 -27.25 -0.20 -1.50
CA VAL A 14 -26.26 -1.01 -2.22
C VAL A 14 -24.93 -0.30 -2.38
N GLU A 15 -24.95 0.98 -2.76
CA GLU A 15 -23.79 1.78 -3.16
C GLU A 15 -23.07 2.41 -1.96
N VAL A 16 -22.79 1.61 -0.93
CA VAL A 16 -22.12 2.05 0.29
C VAL A 16 -20.61 1.86 0.19
N VAL A 17 -19.85 2.72 0.88
CA VAL A 17 -18.38 2.70 0.85
C VAL A 17 -17.80 1.65 1.80
N SER A 18 -18.53 1.34 2.87
CA SER A 18 -18.16 0.39 3.92
C SER A 18 -19.41 -0.31 4.45
N GLU A 19 -19.24 -1.45 5.11
CA GLU A 19 -20.37 -2.17 5.72
C GLU A 19 -20.96 -1.40 6.91
N SER A 20 -20.15 -0.63 7.64
CA SER A 20 -20.60 0.22 8.75
C SER A 20 -21.46 1.40 8.29
N GLU A 21 -21.29 1.86 7.06
CA GLU A 21 -22.12 2.90 6.45
C GLU A 21 -23.44 2.37 5.89
N ARG A 22 -23.64 1.05 5.85
CA ARG A 22 -24.85 0.45 5.30
C ARG A 22 -26.07 0.81 6.18
N PRO A 23 -27.06 1.54 5.64
CA PRO A 23 -28.25 1.86 6.41
C PRO A 23 -29.06 0.61 6.71
N THR A 24 -29.63 0.52 7.91
CA THR A 24 -30.61 -0.53 8.21
C THR A 24 -31.87 -0.31 7.38
N LEU A 25 -32.54 -1.41 6.99
CA LEU A 25 -33.79 -1.32 6.24
C LEU A 25 -34.87 -0.52 7.01
N ASP A 26 -34.89 -0.57 8.34
CA ASP A 26 -35.81 0.24 9.16
C ASP A 26 -35.50 1.74 9.08
N ALA A 27 -34.23 2.14 9.10
CA ALA A 27 -33.84 3.53 8.93
C ALA A 27 -34.20 4.03 7.52
N LEU A 28 -33.98 3.19 6.51
CA LEU A 28 -34.30 3.48 5.12
C LEU A 28 -35.83 3.61 4.92
N ALA A 29 -36.62 2.72 5.52
CA ALA A 29 -38.09 2.79 5.48
C ALA A 29 -38.62 4.07 6.12
N LYS A 30 -38.06 4.49 7.26
CA LYS A 30 -38.40 5.77 7.90
C LYS A 30 -38.04 6.96 7.00
N LYS A 31 -36.85 6.96 6.40
CA LYS A 31 -36.37 8.05 5.52
C LYS A 31 -37.27 8.26 4.31
N TYR A 32 -37.76 7.17 3.71
CA TYR A 32 -38.57 7.21 2.49
C TYR A 32 -40.08 7.07 2.75
N GLY A 33 -40.51 7.04 4.02
CA GLY A 33 -41.92 6.92 4.40
C GLY A 33 -42.57 5.60 3.97
N CYS A 34 -41.79 4.53 3.85
CA CYS A 34 -42.25 3.22 3.40
C CYS A 34 -42.69 2.35 4.59
N ASN A 35 -43.56 1.35 4.34
CA ASN A 35 -43.80 0.29 5.32
C ASN A 35 -42.52 -0.58 5.43
N PRO A 36 -41.94 -0.77 6.63
CA PRO A 36 -40.73 -1.57 6.84
C PRO A 36 -40.84 -3.01 6.32
N ASP A 37 -41.98 -3.67 6.51
CA ASP A 37 -42.17 -5.06 6.10
C ASP A 37 -42.23 -5.18 4.57
N TYR A 38 -42.85 -4.21 3.93
CA TYR A 38 -42.87 -4.12 2.47
C TYR A 38 -41.47 -3.89 1.90
N LEU A 39 -40.67 -3.02 2.53
CA LEU A 39 -39.28 -2.79 2.13
C LEU A 39 -38.42 -4.05 2.33
N ARG A 40 -38.57 -4.77 3.45
CA ARG A 40 -37.84 -6.03 3.69
C ARG A 40 -38.19 -7.08 2.63
N ALA A 41 -39.47 -7.28 2.34
CA ALA A 41 -39.91 -8.21 1.31
C ALA A 41 -39.36 -7.82 -0.07
N LYS A 42 -39.34 -6.52 -0.39
CA LYS A 42 -38.79 -6.01 -1.64
C LYS A 42 -37.26 -6.19 -1.73
N ALA A 43 -36.53 -5.86 -0.66
CA ALA A 43 -35.08 -6.00 -0.58
C ALA A 43 -34.63 -7.46 -0.67
N SER A 44 -35.40 -8.38 -0.06
CA SER A 44 -35.15 -9.82 -0.17
C SER A 44 -35.44 -10.34 -1.58
N LYS A 45 -36.58 -9.97 -2.18
CA LYS A 45 -36.93 -10.38 -3.55
C LYS A 45 -35.91 -9.92 -4.60
N ASP A 46 -35.36 -8.73 -4.42
CA ASP A 46 -34.41 -8.11 -5.34
C ASP A 46 -32.94 -8.30 -4.89
N ASN A 47 -32.67 -9.14 -3.88
CA ASN A 47 -31.35 -9.52 -3.36
C ASN A 47 -30.42 -8.33 -3.03
N TRP A 48 -30.93 -7.29 -2.36
CA TRP A 48 -30.16 -6.06 -2.12
C TRP A 48 -28.89 -6.27 -1.30
N LEU A 49 -28.89 -7.24 -0.37
CA LEU A 49 -27.70 -7.56 0.42
C LEU A 49 -26.60 -8.16 -0.45
N GLU A 50 -26.95 -9.07 -1.36
CA GLU A 50 -26.00 -9.69 -2.29
C GLU A 50 -25.42 -8.64 -3.24
N ASP A 51 -26.26 -7.76 -3.78
CA ASP A 51 -25.84 -6.66 -4.64
C ASP A 51 -24.91 -5.69 -3.90
N SER A 52 -25.20 -5.38 -2.63
CA SER A 52 -24.33 -4.54 -1.80
C SER A 52 -22.97 -5.21 -1.55
N ASN A 53 -22.94 -6.50 -1.24
CA ASN A 53 -21.70 -7.24 -1.04
C ASN A 53 -20.86 -7.29 -2.33
N LYS A 54 -21.49 -7.48 -3.49
CA LYS A 54 -20.83 -7.40 -4.79
C LYS A 54 -20.27 -6.00 -5.04
N PHE A 55 -21.04 -4.96 -4.75
CA PHE A 55 -20.61 -3.57 -4.92
C PHE A 55 -19.40 -3.24 -4.04
N LEU A 56 -19.44 -3.63 -2.75
CA LEU A 56 -18.32 -3.46 -1.82
C LEU A 56 -17.07 -4.20 -2.30
N THR A 57 -17.24 -5.45 -2.76
CA THR A 57 -16.14 -6.26 -3.31
C THR A 57 -15.50 -5.58 -4.53
N LEU A 58 -16.31 -5.17 -5.50
CA LEU A 58 -15.83 -4.49 -6.71
C LEU A 58 -15.14 -3.15 -6.38
N THR A 59 -15.70 -2.39 -5.44
CA THR A 59 -15.13 -1.11 -5.00
C THR A 59 -13.79 -1.32 -4.29
N SER A 60 -13.70 -2.32 -3.41
CA SER A 60 -12.46 -2.73 -2.75
C SER A 60 -11.40 -3.16 -3.77
N GLN A 61 -11.76 -4.02 -4.73
CA GLN A 61 -10.85 -4.44 -5.80
C GLN A 61 -10.34 -3.24 -6.62
N LYS A 62 -11.23 -2.34 -7.04
CA LYS A 62 -10.84 -1.11 -7.77
C LYS A 62 -9.89 -0.22 -6.96
N ARG A 63 -10.16 -0.07 -5.66
CA ARG A 63 -9.27 0.68 -4.75
C ARG A 63 -7.89 0.02 -4.63
N ARG A 64 -7.85 -1.31 -4.54
CA ARG A 64 -6.59 -2.08 -4.47
C ARG A 64 -5.77 -1.91 -5.75
N VAL A 65 -6.38 -2.07 -6.93
CA VAL A 65 -5.71 -1.85 -8.22
C VAL A 65 -5.16 -0.43 -8.29
N LYS A 66 -5.99 0.58 -8.01
CA LYS A 66 -5.55 1.98 -8.04
C LYS A 66 -4.40 2.26 -7.05
N LYS A 67 -4.44 1.68 -5.86
CA LYS A 67 -3.36 1.80 -4.87
C LYS A 67 -2.08 1.15 -5.39
N SER A 68 -2.18 -0.04 -5.98
CA SER A 68 -1.05 -0.74 -6.59
C SER A 68 -0.40 0.08 -7.70
N ASP A 69 -1.21 0.65 -8.60
CA ASP A 69 -0.72 1.48 -9.70
C ASP A 69 0.00 2.74 -9.18
N LEU A 70 -0.58 3.41 -8.17
CA LEU A 70 0.05 4.57 -7.54
C LEU A 70 1.37 4.22 -6.85
N MET A 71 1.44 3.05 -6.21
CA MET A 71 2.68 2.58 -5.59
C MET A 71 3.74 2.22 -6.62
N ALA A 72 3.35 1.55 -7.72
CA ALA A 72 4.26 1.23 -8.81
C ALA A 72 4.82 2.50 -9.48
N GLU A 73 3.97 3.51 -9.69
CA GLU A 73 4.39 4.81 -10.22
C GLU A 73 5.33 5.53 -9.25
N ALA A 74 4.98 5.61 -7.96
CA ALA A 74 5.83 6.22 -6.94
C ALA A 74 7.20 5.53 -6.83
N GLN A 75 7.22 4.19 -6.91
CA GLN A 75 8.45 3.40 -6.90
C GLN A 75 9.31 3.70 -8.15
N SER A 76 8.70 3.72 -9.34
CA SER A 76 9.39 4.06 -10.59
C SER A 76 10.01 5.46 -10.55
N GLN A 77 9.29 6.44 -10.00
CA GLN A 77 9.79 7.80 -9.81
C GLN A 77 10.96 7.84 -8.82
N PHE A 78 10.83 7.13 -7.70
CA PHE A 78 11.89 7.02 -6.71
C PHE A 78 13.17 6.40 -7.29
N ASP A 79 13.05 5.30 -8.01
CA ASP A 79 14.17 4.62 -8.67
C ASP A 79 14.84 5.52 -9.71
N THR A 80 14.05 6.28 -10.48
CA THR A 80 14.54 7.28 -11.43
C THR A 80 15.35 8.37 -10.72
N GLU A 81 14.85 8.89 -9.59
CA GLU A 81 15.55 9.90 -8.80
C GLU A 81 16.83 9.35 -8.16
N CYS A 82 16.81 8.12 -7.63
CA CYS A 82 18.00 7.45 -7.14
C CYS A 82 19.06 7.31 -8.23
N LEU A 83 18.68 6.92 -9.45
CA LEU A 83 19.59 6.83 -10.58
C LEU A 83 20.15 8.21 -10.97
N ARG A 84 19.31 9.25 -10.95
CA ARG A 84 19.74 10.63 -11.22
C ARG A 84 20.77 11.10 -10.19
N LEU A 85 20.53 10.85 -8.89
CA LEU A 85 21.44 11.19 -7.81
C LEU A 85 22.76 10.41 -7.89
N ALA A 86 22.69 9.10 -8.18
CA ALA A 86 23.88 8.29 -8.39
C ALA A 86 24.76 8.84 -9.52
N LYS A 87 24.16 9.24 -10.65
CA LYS A 87 24.88 9.89 -11.75
C LYS A 87 25.50 11.23 -11.34
N ALA A 88 24.78 12.06 -10.59
CA ALA A 88 25.32 13.31 -10.07
C ALA A 88 26.52 13.08 -9.12
N GLY A 89 26.44 12.05 -8.28
CA GLY A 89 27.54 11.61 -7.42
C GLY A 89 28.77 11.16 -8.21
N LEU A 90 28.57 10.40 -9.30
CA LEU A 90 29.66 10.03 -10.21
C LEU A 90 30.31 11.25 -10.87
N SER A 91 29.52 12.23 -11.31
CA SER A 91 30.05 13.49 -11.87
C SER A 91 30.79 14.32 -10.83
N TYR A 92 30.37 14.29 -9.55
CA TYR A 92 31.12 14.90 -8.46
C TYR A 92 32.48 14.20 -8.26
N VAL A 93 32.47 12.86 -8.20
CA VAL A 93 33.69 12.05 -8.07
C VAL A 93 34.67 12.35 -9.19
N ALA A 94 34.22 12.42 -10.44
CA ALA A 94 35.10 12.72 -11.59
C ALA A 94 35.82 14.07 -11.43
N ARG A 95 35.08 15.13 -11.08
CA ARG A 95 35.65 16.48 -10.86
C ARG A 95 36.64 16.51 -9.69
N GLU A 96 36.31 15.85 -8.59
CA GLU A 96 37.20 15.80 -7.42
C GLU A 96 38.48 15.00 -7.70
N MET A 97 38.39 13.95 -8.52
CA MET A 97 39.54 13.16 -8.93
C MET A 97 40.49 13.96 -9.84
N GLU A 98 39.97 14.82 -10.72
CA GLU A 98 40.78 15.75 -11.52
C GLU A 98 41.52 16.77 -10.65
N ASP A 99 40.86 17.32 -9.61
CA ASP A 99 41.52 18.23 -8.67
C ASP A 99 42.58 17.51 -7.84
N LEU A 100 42.31 16.29 -7.35
CA LEU A 100 43.26 15.48 -6.59
C LEU A 100 44.50 15.06 -7.38
N GLN A 101 44.42 14.97 -8.71
CA GLN A 101 45.61 14.76 -9.55
C GLN A 101 46.58 15.93 -9.48
N ASN A 102 46.04 17.15 -9.38
CA ASN A 102 46.83 18.38 -9.30
C ASN A 102 47.22 18.72 -7.84
N ASN A 103 46.38 18.34 -6.88
CA ASN A 103 46.53 18.63 -5.45
C ASN A 103 46.31 17.35 -4.61
N PRO A 104 47.32 16.47 -4.48
CA PRO A 104 47.14 15.20 -3.79
C PRO A 104 46.81 15.35 -2.30
N ASP A 105 45.66 14.84 -1.89
CA ASP A 105 45.24 14.72 -0.48
C ASP A 105 44.61 13.33 -0.24
N ASN A 106 45.30 12.50 0.54
CA ASN A 106 44.88 11.14 0.85
C ASN A 106 43.55 11.07 1.62
N ARG A 107 43.25 12.03 2.51
CA ARG A 107 41.99 12.01 3.28
C ARG A 107 40.80 12.33 2.39
N ARG A 108 40.97 13.31 1.51
CA ARG A 108 39.97 13.68 0.51
C ARG A 108 39.79 12.57 -0.52
N PHE A 109 40.87 11.93 -0.97
CA PHE A 109 40.82 10.76 -1.86
C PHE A 109 39.95 9.62 -1.27
N ILE A 110 40.18 9.23 -0.01
CA ILE A 110 39.37 8.20 0.65
C ILE A 110 37.89 8.60 0.71
N SER A 111 37.61 9.88 0.99
CA SER A 111 36.23 10.39 1.05
C SER A 111 35.54 10.34 -0.31
N VAL A 112 36.24 10.71 -1.38
CA VAL A 112 35.75 10.63 -2.77
C VAL A 112 35.48 9.19 -3.19
N MET A 113 36.38 8.26 -2.86
CA MET A 113 36.17 6.83 -3.13
C MET A 113 34.96 6.24 -2.40
N LYS A 114 34.67 6.70 -1.17
CA LYS A 114 33.43 6.31 -0.46
C LYS A 114 32.18 6.83 -1.16
N VAL A 115 32.20 8.07 -1.66
CA VAL A 115 31.07 8.64 -2.43
C VAL A 115 30.84 7.85 -3.72
N LEU A 116 31.91 7.43 -4.40
CA LEU A 116 31.85 6.56 -5.57
C LEU A 116 31.16 5.22 -5.24
N GLU A 117 31.61 4.55 -4.18
CA GLU A 117 31.04 3.28 -3.73
C GLU A 117 29.55 3.42 -3.41
N MET A 118 29.16 4.45 -2.65
CA MET A 118 27.76 4.71 -2.31
C MET A 118 26.92 5.00 -3.56
N SER A 119 27.44 5.80 -4.49
CA SER A 119 26.73 6.14 -5.73
C SER A 119 26.51 4.91 -6.62
N GLN A 120 27.51 4.02 -6.70
CA GLN A 120 27.39 2.74 -7.42
C GLN A 120 26.36 1.81 -6.77
N LYS A 121 26.33 1.74 -5.43
CA LYS A 121 25.34 0.95 -4.68
C LYS A 121 23.92 1.45 -4.95
N VAL A 122 23.68 2.74 -4.77
CA VAL A 122 22.37 3.37 -5.04
C VAL A 122 21.93 3.15 -6.50
N GLY A 123 22.84 3.32 -7.45
CA GLY A 123 22.55 3.10 -8.87
C GLY A 123 22.18 1.65 -9.18
N LYS A 124 22.90 0.66 -8.62
CA LYS A 124 22.60 -0.77 -8.80
C LYS A 124 21.25 -1.15 -8.20
N THR A 125 20.93 -0.63 -7.02
CA THR A 125 19.62 -0.86 -6.41
C THR A 125 18.50 -0.25 -7.25
N ALA A 126 18.66 0.97 -7.74
CA ALA A 126 17.66 1.65 -8.56
C ALA A 126 17.35 0.95 -9.89
N ILE A 127 18.30 0.19 -10.46
CA ILE A 127 18.08 -0.59 -11.69
C ILE A 127 17.59 -2.02 -11.42
N GLY A 128 17.35 -2.38 -10.16
CA GLY A 128 16.87 -3.71 -9.78
C GLY A 128 17.95 -4.80 -9.76
N ASP A 129 19.23 -4.46 -9.55
CA ASP A 129 20.28 -5.46 -9.33
C ASP A 129 20.19 -6.07 -7.92
N ILE A 130 19.26 -7.02 -7.78
CA ILE A 130 18.88 -7.71 -6.54
C ILE A 130 20.04 -8.53 -5.94
N ASN A 131 21.01 -8.97 -6.75
CA ASN A 131 22.13 -9.79 -6.27
C ASN A 131 22.98 -9.08 -5.22
N TRP A 132 23.10 -7.75 -5.33
CA TRP A 132 23.79 -6.94 -4.32
C TRP A 132 22.97 -6.79 -3.04
N ALA A 133 21.67 -6.54 -3.16
CA ALA A 133 20.77 -6.35 -2.01
C ALA A 133 20.63 -7.64 -1.17
N VAL A 134 20.45 -8.79 -1.84
CA VAL A 134 20.39 -10.10 -1.19
C VAL A 134 21.72 -10.47 -0.51
N GLY A 135 22.85 -10.15 -1.15
CA GLY A 135 24.17 -10.38 -0.57
C GLY A 135 24.42 -9.61 0.74
N GLN A 136 23.89 -8.39 0.88
CA GLN A 136 24.00 -7.61 2.12
C GLN A 136 23.10 -8.16 3.24
N ILE A 137 21.87 -8.56 2.92
CA ILE A 137 20.93 -9.14 3.89
C ILE A 137 21.48 -10.46 4.45
N LEU A 138 22.03 -11.32 3.59
CA LEU A 138 22.68 -12.56 3.99
C LEU A 138 23.96 -12.32 4.82
N ASN A 139 24.76 -11.29 4.47
CA ASN A 139 25.97 -10.94 5.21
C ASN A 139 25.69 -10.36 6.62
N TRP A 140 24.49 -9.82 6.84
CA TRP A 140 24.00 -9.41 8.16
C TRP A 140 23.34 -10.56 8.95
N GLY A 141 23.38 -11.79 8.43
CA GLY A 141 22.86 -12.98 9.09
C GLY A 141 21.35 -13.18 8.99
N TYR A 142 20.67 -12.40 8.14
CA TYR A 142 19.24 -12.57 7.90
C TYR A 142 19.03 -13.63 6.81
N ILE A 143 18.18 -14.61 7.10
CA ILE A 143 17.73 -15.60 6.13
C ILE A 143 16.59 -14.98 5.31
N VAL A 144 16.79 -14.79 4.01
CA VAL A 144 15.72 -14.41 3.09
C VAL A 144 14.94 -15.68 2.74
N SER A 145 13.94 -16.02 3.54
CA SER A 145 12.92 -17.00 3.16
C SER A 145 11.86 -16.32 2.30
N ALA A 146 11.31 -17.04 1.33
CA ALA A 146 10.08 -16.61 0.68
C ALA A 146 9.01 -16.39 1.79
N PRO A 147 8.22 -15.31 1.73
CA PRO A 147 7.17 -15.10 2.71
C PRO A 147 6.23 -16.31 2.68
N THR A 148 5.88 -16.82 3.86
CA THR A 148 4.81 -17.83 3.97
C THR A 148 3.47 -17.20 3.58
N GLU A 149 2.50 -18.00 3.15
CA GLU A 149 1.15 -17.49 2.78
C GLU A 149 0.55 -16.59 3.87
N GLU A 150 0.82 -16.93 5.14
CA GLU A 150 0.43 -16.18 6.35
C GLU A 150 1.09 -14.78 6.45
N GLN A 151 2.37 -14.65 6.09
CA GLN A 151 3.11 -13.37 6.15
C GLN A 151 2.72 -12.43 5.00
N THR A 152 2.33 -12.99 3.85
CA THR A 152 1.72 -12.20 2.77
C THR A 152 0.36 -11.60 3.16
N GLU A 153 -0.42 -12.26 4.01
CA GLU A 153 -1.69 -11.68 4.49
C GLU A 153 -1.47 -10.53 5.48
N GLU A 154 -0.47 -10.66 6.36
CA GLU A 154 -0.15 -9.65 7.38
C GLU A 154 0.47 -8.37 6.79
N TYR A 155 1.44 -8.49 5.86
CA TYR A 155 2.09 -7.33 5.23
C TYR A 155 1.18 -6.57 4.25
N PHE A 156 0.18 -7.24 3.67
CA PHE A 156 -0.84 -6.62 2.84
C PHE A 156 -2.12 -6.21 3.60
N GLY A 157 -2.12 -6.32 4.93
CA GLY A 157 -3.16 -5.78 5.79
C GLY A 157 -4.50 -6.50 5.66
N PHE A 158 -4.50 -7.82 5.77
CA PHE A 158 -5.70 -8.59 6.07
C PHE A 158 -5.72 -8.93 7.56
N THR A 159 -6.39 -8.09 8.36
CA THR A 159 -7.16 -8.51 9.53
C THR A 159 -8.10 -7.38 9.92
N ASP A 160 -9.37 -7.48 9.52
CA ASP A 160 -10.47 -6.91 10.29
C ASP A 160 -10.65 -7.75 11.57
N VAL A 161 -9.66 -7.73 12.46
CA VAL A 161 -9.83 -8.27 13.82
C VAL A 161 -9.69 -7.11 14.79
N ILE A 162 -10.86 -6.57 15.14
CA ILE A 162 -11.07 -5.82 16.37
C ILE A 162 -10.71 -6.78 17.51
N ASP A 163 -9.54 -6.62 18.12
CA ASP A 163 -9.26 -7.17 19.45
C ASP A 163 -9.48 -6.05 20.48
N PRO A 164 -10.59 -6.04 21.22
CA PRO A 164 -10.87 -4.99 22.18
C PRO A 164 -10.44 -5.47 23.57
N GLU A 165 -9.14 -5.60 23.85
CA GLU A 165 -8.69 -5.60 25.26
C GLU A 165 -7.16 -5.36 25.40
N PRO A 166 -6.73 -4.47 26.31
CA PRO A 166 -5.31 -4.24 26.57
C PRO A 166 -4.74 -5.37 27.43
N ARG A 167 -3.79 -6.14 26.90
CA ARG A 167 -3.01 -7.09 27.71
C ARG A 167 -2.02 -6.35 28.60
N GLU A 168 -2.19 -6.47 29.91
CA GLU A 168 -1.25 -5.93 30.91
C GLU A 168 0.15 -6.58 30.80
N PRO A 169 1.24 -5.83 31.08
CA PRO A 169 2.59 -6.35 31.01
C PRO A 169 2.91 -7.29 32.18
N ASN A 170 3.19 -8.55 31.84
CA ASN A 170 3.66 -9.56 32.78
C ASN A 170 5.14 -9.30 33.12
N TYR A 171 5.42 -8.70 34.27
CA TYR A 171 6.77 -8.65 34.83
C TYR A 171 7.08 -9.98 35.51
N LEU A 172 7.90 -10.83 34.87
CA LEU A 172 8.39 -12.07 35.47
C LEU A 172 9.42 -11.76 36.56
N LYS A 173 9.22 -12.41 37.72
CA LYS A 173 10.15 -12.54 38.85
C LYS A 173 11.22 -13.58 38.57
#